data_AF-A0AAD5YCV9-F1
#
_entry.id   AF-A0AAD5YCV9-F1
#
_cell.length_a   1.000
_cell.length_b   1.000
_cell.length_c   1.000
_cell.angle_alpha   90.00
_cell.angle_beta   90.00
_cell.angle_gamma   90.00
#
_symmetry.space_group_name_H-M   'P 1'
#
loop_
_entity.id
_entity.type
_entity.pdbx_description
1 polymer ?
#
loop_
_entity_poly.entity_id
_entity_poly.type
_entity_poly.pdbx_seq_one_letter_code
_entity_poly.pdbx_strand_id
1 'polypeptide(L)'
;MREKKLKKLQRELRILEEANSGKKKAMERVLDLAYGRTGKLRREIVEPLLTDPGALLPERIIPEVEKSRPPVYSPELRALLTSSYSRTTKPLSNKLLDRPPKIPDRADPESEEAQLLGPFSKRREVNIRWRYFTTEIKKVLPPLEVVVEQSPTQQNSRQMTDKHSLIQAGARPIGLQGSGVMEDALAIAGPAYSPPPKTRRERRSSNLNEQPAPTPSSPLQTHLPKRFVRRRFRELLSRVPVLTCRPSSKPGTRSGRYSVTAPLNAVSNALRYEPCRLPMVDDVDLAWIDMAQKQTPSDAKQKRSK
;
A
#
# COMPACT_ATOMS: atom_id res chain seq x y z
N MET A 1 39.07 -4.76 0.49
CA MET A 1 37.75 -4.60 1.15
C MET A 1 37.47 -3.18 1.65
N ARG A 2 38.46 -2.48 2.25
CA ARG A 2 38.27 -1.11 2.80
C ARG A 2 37.84 -0.07 1.75
N GLU A 3 38.51 -0.03 0.60
CA GLU A 3 38.17 0.90 -0.49
C GLU A 3 36.73 0.76 -1.02
N LYS A 4 36.22 -0.48 -1.16
CA LYS A 4 34.84 -0.73 -1.60
C LYS A 4 33.82 -0.16 -0.60
N LYS A 5 34.11 -0.26 0.71
CA LYS A 5 33.27 0.33 1.77
C LYS A 5 33.33 1.86 1.72
N LEU A 6 34.52 2.45 1.57
CA LEU A 6 34.69 3.90 1.45
C LEU A 6 33.95 4.47 0.23
N LYS A 7 34.08 3.84 -0.95
CA LYS A 7 33.35 4.22 -2.16
C LYS A 7 31.84 4.13 -1.97
N LYS A 8 31.34 3.15 -1.20
CA LYS A 8 29.92 3.03 -0.88
C LYS A 8 29.45 4.17 0.02
N LEU A 9 30.19 4.46 1.10
CA LEU A 9 29.88 5.55 2.03
C LEU A 9 29.87 6.90 1.32
N GLN A 10 30.88 7.18 0.47
CA GLN A 10 30.92 8.42 -0.34
C GLN A 10 29.69 8.57 -1.23
N ARG A 11 29.21 7.48 -1.84
CA ARG A 11 27.99 7.50 -2.65
C ARG A 11 26.75 7.77 -1.80
N GLU A 12 26.65 7.18 -0.62
CA GLU A 12 25.53 7.40 0.31
C GLU A 12 25.52 8.83 0.84
N LEU A 13 26.68 9.38 1.22
CA LEU A 13 26.82 10.79 1.60
C LEU A 13 26.38 11.73 0.48
N ARG A 14 26.84 11.50 -0.75
CA ARG A 14 26.40 12.29 -1.91
C ARG A 14 24.88 12.26 -2.08
N ILE A 15 24.24 11.11 -1.90
CA ILE A 15 22.77 11.00 -2.01
C ILE A 15 22.08 11.81 -0.90
N LEU A 16 22.63 11.82 0.31
CA LEU A 16 22.09 12.60 1.42
C LEU A 16 22.25 14.10 1.19
N GLU A 17 23.41 14.55 0.74
CA GLU A 17 23.65 15.95 0.35
C GLU A 17 22.69 16.39 -0.77
N GLU A 18 22.50 15.54 -1.77
CA GLU A 18 21.54 15.79 -2.85
C GLU A 18 20.08 15.83 -2.38
N ALA A 19 19.71 14.97 -1.44
CA ALA A 19 18.38 14.99 -0.83
C ALA A 19 18.17 16.27 -0.01
N ASN A 20 19.17 16.66 0.77
CA ASN A 20 19.18 17.91 1.54
C ASN A 20 19.10 19.13 0.63
N SER A 21 19.71 19.09 -0.56
CA SER A 21 19.58 20.17 -1.55
C SER A 21 18.23 20.18 -2.29
N GLY A 22 17.28 19.32 -1.92
CA GLY A 22 15.95 19.24 -2.54
C GLY A 22 15.88 18.47 -3.86
N LYS A 23 16.90 17.66 -4.22
CA LYS A 23 16.82 16.83 -5.44
C LYS A 23 15.81 15.70 -5.24
N LYS A 24 14.75 15.71 -6.06
CA LYS A 24 13.61 14.77 -6.01
C LYS A 24 14.04 13.29 -5.93
N LYS A 25 14.87 12.81 -6.87
CA LYS A 25 15.27 11.40 -6.96
C LYS A 25 16.10 10.94 -5.76
N ALA A 26 16.97 11.80 -5.25
CA ALA A 26 17.79 11.51 -4.08
C ALA A 26 16.91 11.39 -2.83
N MET A 27 15.97 12.32 -2.64
CA MET A 27 14.99 12.27 -1.55
C MET A 27 14.11 11.01 -1.61
N GLU A 28 13.62 10.64 -2.79
CA GLU A 28 12.87 9.39 -2.99
C GLU A 28 13.68 8.16 -2.58
N ARG A 29 14.95 8.10 -2.96
CA ARG A 29 15.84 7.00 -2.58
C ARG A 29 16.08 6.93 -1.07
N VAL A 30 16.23 8.08 -0.41
CA VAL A 30 16.37 8.15 1.05
C VAL A 30 15.09 7.66 1.74
N LEU A 31 13.92 8.12 1.28
CA LEU A 31 12.63 7.66 1.80
C LEU A 31 12.42 6.16 1.54
N ASP A 32 12.79 5.65 0.37
CA ASP A 32 12.67 4.23 0.04
C ASP A 32 13.55 3.35 0.91
N LEU A 33 14.71 3.84 1.34
CA LEU A 33 15.59 3.14 2.26
C LEU A 33 15.04 3.22 3.69
N ALA A 34 14.65 4.42 4.16
CA ALA A 34 14.15 4.67 5.51
C ALA A 34 12.86 3.90 5.82
N TYR A 35 11.94 3.82 4.86
CA TYR A 35 10.64 3.14 5.00
C TYR A 35 10.66 1.70 4.46
N GLY A 36 11.85 1.10 4.34
CA GLY A 36 11.99 -0.32 4.02
C GLY A 36 11.43 -0.73 2.67
N ARG A 37 11.37 0.18 1.68
CA ARG A 37 11.01 -0.18 0.29
C ARG A 37 12.16 -0.91 -0.40
N THR A 38 13.39 -0.61 0.00
CA THR A 38 14.62 -1.23 -0.52
C THR A 38 15.58 -1.63 0.59
N GLY A 39 16.64 -2.38 0.26
CA GLY A 39 17.72 -2.71 1.19
C GLY A 39 17.37 -3.80 2.22
N LYS A 40 18.05 -3.73 3.38
CA LYS A 40 17.96 -4.73 4.46
C LYS A 40 16.60 -4.68 5.15
N LEU A 41 16.12 -3.48 5.47
CA LEU A 41 14.84 -3.30 6.15
C LEU A 41 13.67 -3.88 5.32
N ARG A 42 13.70 -3.74 3.99
CA ARG A 42 12.73 -4.40 3.10
C ARG A 42 12.68 -5.91 3.32
N ARG A 43 13.85 -6.56 3.45
CA ARG A 43 13.93 -7.99 3.68
C ARG A 43 13.35 -8.35 5.04
N GLU A 44 13.70 -7.62 6.09
CA GLU A 44 13.21 -7.85 7.45
C GLU A 44 11.68 -7.71 7.55
N ILE A 45 11.08 -6.78 6.81
CA ILE A 45 9.62 -6.64 6.76
C ILE A 45 8.95 -7.77 5.97
N VAL A 46 9.55 -8.22 4.86
CA VAL A 46 8.96 -9.23 3.96
C VAL A 46 9.18 -10.66 4.48
N GLU A 47 10.29 -10.94 5.13
CA GLU A 47 10.68 -12.30 5.57
C GLU A 47 9.61 -13.00 6.44
N PRO A 48 8.97 -12.34 7.42
CA PRO A 48 7.86 -12.93 8.17
C PRO A 48 6.64 -13.31 7.31
N LEU A 49 6.45 -12.66 6.15
CA LEU A 49 5.35 -12.94 5.22
C LEU A 49 5.62 -14.16 4.34
N LEU A 50 6.88 -14.60 4.26
CA LEU A 50 7.27 -15.75 3.43
C LEU A 50 7.03 -17.09 4.13
N THR A 51 6.77 -17.06 5.43
CA THR A 51 6.50 -18.25 6.24
C THR A 51 5.12 -18.11 6.87
N ASP A 52 4.34 -19.17 6.86
CA ASP A 52 3.09 -19.24 7.59
C ASP A 52 3.19 -20.37 8.62
N PRO A 53 3.31 -20.06 9.93
CA PRO A 53 3.47 -21.08 10.96
C PRO A 53 2.21 -21.94 11.16
N GLY A 54 1.04 -21.49 10.69
CA GLY A 54 -0.22 -22.20 10.84
C GLY A 54 -0.65 -22.98 9.59
N ALA A 55 -0.01 -22.75 8.45
CA ALA A 55 -0.39 -23.42 7.21
C ALA A 55 0.14 -24.86 7.15
N LEU A 56 -0.71 -25.76 6.66
CA LEU A 56 -0.26 -27.10 6.30
C LEU A 56 0.77 -27.01 5.18
N LEU A 57 1.92 -27.65 5.38
CA LEU A 57 2.96 -27.69 4.37
C LEU A 57 2.44 -28.50 3.16
N PRO A 58 2.54 -27.95 1.94
CA PRO A 58 2.10 -28.65 0.75
C PRO A 58 2.95 -29.88 0.51
N GLU A 59 2.38 -30.83 -0.22
CA GLU A 59 3.07 -32.07 -0.59
C GLU A 59 4.35 -31.80 -1.38
N ARG A 60 5.32 -32.69 -1.21
CA ARG A 60 6.59 -32.62 -1.91
C ARG A 60 6.38 -33.05 -3.36
N ILE A 61 6.79 -32.23 -4.32
CA ILE A 61 6.72 -32.59 -5.75
C ILE A 61 7.64 -33.79 -6.04
N ILE A 62 8.81 -33.82 -5.40
CA ILE A 62 9.76 -34.93 -5.42
C ILE A 62 9.81 -35.52 -4.01
N PRO A 63 9.31 -36.76 -3.78
CA PRO A 63 9.14 -37.32 -2.44
C PRO A 63 10.39 -37.27 -1.55
N GLU A 64 11.55 -37.58 -2.15
CA GLU A 64 12.85 -37.66 -1.48
C GLU A 64 13.46 -36.28 -1.15
N VAL A 65 13.01 -35.20 -1.82
CA VAL A 65 13.66 -33.88 -1.71
C VAL A 65 12.72 -32.89 -1.02
N GLU A 66 13.01 -32.55 0.24
CA GLU A 66 12.15 -31.64 1.01
C GLU A 66 12.04 -30.24 0.41
N LYS A 67 13.12 -29.76 -0.22
CA LYS A 67 13.17 -28.45 -0.90
C LYS A 67 12.27 -28.40 -2.16
N SER A 68 11.73 -29.55 -2.59
CA SER A 68 10.80 -29.62 -3.72
C SER A 68 9.37 -29.20 -3.38
N ARG A 69 9.07 -28.91 -2.11
CA ARG A 69 7.76 -28.37 -1.72
C ARG A 69 7.49 -27.06 -2.47
N PRO A 70 6.27 -26.87 -3.00
CA PRO A 70 5.91 -25.59 -3.59
C PRO A 70 5.89 -24.50 -2.51
N PRO A 71 6.12 -23.24 -2.89
CA PRO A 71 6.12 -22.13 -1.95
C PRO A 71 4.71 -21.91 -1.37
N VAL A 72 4.65 -21.68 -0.06
CA VAL A 72 3.40 -21.37 0.65
C VAL A 72 3.17 -19.86 0.65
N TYR A 73 1.96 -19.44 0.28
CA TYR A 73 1.55 -18.04 0.35
C TYR A 73 0.78 -17.81 1.64
N SER A 74 1.35 -17.02 2.54
CA SER A 74 0.62 -16.57 3.73
C SER A 74 -0.61 -15.75 3.31
N PRO A 75 -1.68 -15.70 4.14
CA PRO A 75 -2.89 -14.95 3.80
C PRO A 75 -2.61 -13.46 3.60
N GLU A 76 -1.66 -12.90 4.35
CA GLU A 76 -1.17 -11.52 4.19
C GLU A 76 -0.48 -11.34 2.84
N LEU A 77 0.43 -12.25 2.49
CA LEU A 77 1.15 -12.20 1.21
C LEU A 77 0.22 -12.39 0.02
N ARG A 78 -0.80 -13.25 0.13
CA ARG A 78 -1.83 -13.45 -0.90
C ARG A 78 -2.64 -12.16 -1.11
N ALA A 79 -3.05 -11.49 -0.04
CA ALA A 79 -3.72 -10.18 -0.14
C ALA A 79 -2.82 -9.13 -0.80
N LEU A 80 -1.53 -9.10 -0.46
CA LEU A 80 -0.56 -8.20 -1.09
C LEU A 80 -0.32 -8.53 -2.58
N LEU A 81 -0.34 -9.80 -2.98
CA LEU A 81 -0.09 -10.20 -4.36
C LEU A 81 -1.27 -9.91 -5.30
N THR A 82 -2.47 -9.95 -4.74
CA THR A 82 -3.75 -9.79 -5.45
C THR A 82 -4.24 -8.34 -5.49
N SER A 83 -3.74 -7.48 -4.61
CA SER A 83 -4.09 -6.06 -4.61
C SER A 83 -3.26 -5.24 -5.60
N SER A 84 -3.87 -4.18 -6.12
CA SER A 84 -3.24 -3.20 -7.01
C SER A 84 -2.33 -2.22 -6.26
N TYR A 85 -2.59 -1.95 -4.98
CA TYR A 85 -1.87 -0.93 -4.20
C TYR A 85 -0.50 -1.42 -3.69
N SER A 86 -0.35 -2.73 -3.49
CA SER A 86 0.85 -3.35 -2.93
C SER A 86 1.85 -3.84 -3.97
N ARG A 87 1.61 -3.62 -5.27
CA ARG A 87 2.48 -4.11 -6.33
C ARG A 87 2.91 -3.02 -7.29
N THR A 88 4.13 -3.16 -7.78
CA THR A 88 4.66 -2.33 -8.86
C THR A 88 4.10 -2.73 -10.24
N THR A 89 3.47 -3.89 -10.34
CA THR A 89 2.89 -4.46 -11.56
C THR A 89 1.41 -4.79 -11.38
N LYS A 90 0.73 -5.16 -12.47
CA LYS A 90 -0.69 -5.57 -12.45
C LYS A 90 -0.95 -6.64 -11.39
N PRO A 91 -2.06 -6.56 -10.60
CA PRO A 91 -2.42 -7.54 -9.57
C PRO A 91 -2.52 -8.96 -10.11
N LEU A 92 -2.19 -9.97 -9.28
CA LEU A 92 -2.28 -11.39 -9.66
C LEU A 92 -3.71 -11.87 -9.43
N SER A 93 -4.20 -12.74 -10.29
CA SER A 93 -5.39 -13.53 -9.99
C SER A 93 -5.02 -14.69 -9.06
N ASN A 94 -5.97 -15.14 -8.24
CA ASN A 94 -5.74 -16.29 -7.34
C ASN A 94 -5.30 -17.55 -8.10
N LYS A 95 -5.85 -17.79 -9.30
CA LYS A 95 -5.47 -18.92 -10.16
C LYS A 95 -3.97 -18.92 -10.51
N LEU A 96 -3.39 -17.73 -10.72
CA LEU A 96 -1.96 -17.58 -11.04
C LEU A 96 -1.05 -17.77 -9.83
N LEU A 97 -1.57 -17.74 -8.60
CA LEU A 97 -0.81 -18.08 -7.40
C LEU A 97 -0.63 -19.59 -7.27
N ASP A 98 -1.69 -20.34 -7.58
CA ASP A 98 -1.71 -21.80 -7.49
C ASP A 98 -0.94 -22.44 -8.65
N ARG A 99 -1.15 -21.94 -9.88
CA ARG A 99 -0.47 -22.38 -11.10
C ARG A 99 0.21 -21.21 -11.83
N PRO A 100 1.56 -21.11 -11.81
CA PRO A 100 2.29 -20.11 -12.57
C PRO A 100 1.99 -20.19 -14.07
N PRO A 101 1.94 -19.06 -14.79
CA PRO A 101 1.61 -19.03 -16.21
C PRO A 101 2.70 -19.65 -17.11
N LYS A 102 3.89 -19.92 -16.57
CA LYS A 102 5.01 -20.55 -17.30
C LYS A 102 5.07 -22.07 -17.14
N ILE A 103 4.17 -22.65 -16.34
CA ILE A 103 4.05 -24.11 -16.25
C ILE A 103 3.25 -24.58 -17.48
N PRO A 104 3.82 -25.45 -18.32
CA PRO A 104 3.11 -26.01 -19.47
C PRO A 104 2.00 -26.96 -19.01
N ASP A 105 1.01 -27.18 -19.87
CA ASP A 105 -0.11 -28.07 -19.55
C ASP A 105 0.32 -29.53 -19.36
N ARG A 106 1.39 -29.92 -20.05
CA ARG A 106 2.17 -31.14 -19.82
C ARG A 106 2.55 -31.41 -18.34
N ALA A 107 2.55 -30.41 -17.46
CA ALA A 107 2.81 -30.63 -16.04
C ALA A 107 1.70 -31.44 -15.35
N ASP A 108 0.47 -31.40 -15.87
CA ASP A 108 -0.60 -32.25 -15.39
C ASP A 108 -0.49 -33.63 -16.05
N PRO A 109 -0.42 -34.72 -15.27
CA PRO A 109 -0.28 -36.07 -15.82
C PRO A 109 -1.50 -36.50 -16.65
N GLU A 110 -2.67 -35.89 -16.41
CA GLU A 110 -3.91 -36.17 -17.12
C GLU A 110 -4.02 -35.42 -18.47
N SER A 111 -3.15 -34.43 -18.71
CA SER A 111 -3.20 -33.63 -19.95
C SER A 111 -2.85 -34.46 -21.18
N GLU A 112 -3.48 -34.14 -22.32
CA GLU A 112 -3.19 -34.77 -23.62
C GLU A 112 -1.72 -34.61 -24.02
N GLU A 113 -1.12 -33.44 -23.74
CA GLU A 113 0.31 -33.20 -23.99
C GLU A 113 1.22 -34.13 -23.19
N ALA A 114 0.87 -34.42 -21.93
CA ALA A 114 1.63 -35.35 -21.10
C ALA A 114 1.49 -36.80 -21.60
N GLN A 115 0.32 -37.17 -22.11
CA GLN A 115 0.11 -38.48 -22.72
C GLN A 115 0.87 -38.63 -24.04
N LEU A 116 0.88 -37.58 -24.88
CA LEU A 116 1.53 -37.60 -26.19
C LEU A 116 3.06 -37.48 -26.12
N LEU A 117 3.58 -36.58 -25.28
CA LEU A 117 5.01 -36.24 -25.22
C LEU A 117 5.72 -36.85 -23.99
N GLY A 118 4.98 -37.50 -23.10
CA GLY A 118 5.44 -38.03 -21.81
C GLY A 118 5.34 -37.01 -20.66
N PRO A 119 5.56 -37.43 -19.40
CA PRO A 119 5.41 -36.56 -18.23
C PRO A 119 6.43 -35.41 -18.20
N PHE A 120 6.07 -34.30 -17.56
CA PHE A 120 6.98 -33.17 -17.37
C PHE A 120 8.01 -33.45 -16.25
N SER A 121 9.23 -32.93 -16.39
CA SER A 121 10.27 -33.10 -15.37
C SER A 121 9.91 -32.38 -14.07
N LYS A 122 9.71 -33.14 -12.99
CA LYS A 122 9.43 -32.64 -11.63
C LYS A 122 10.44 -31.59 -11.16
N ARG A 123 11.73 -31.78 -11.44
CA ARG A 123 12.80 -30.81 -11.09
C ARG A 123 12.59 -29.47 -11.81
N ARG A 124 12.20 -29.51 -13.08
CA ARG A 124 11.92 -28.31 -13.87
C ARG A 124 10.69 -27.59 -13.35
N GLU A 125 9.66 -28.32 -12.95
CA GLU A 125 8.45 -27.77 -12.34
C GLU A 125 8.75 -27.01 -11.04
N VAL A 126 9.48 -27.65 -10.12
CA VAL A 126 9.96 -27.05 -8.86
C VAL A 126 10.69 -25.73 -9.15
N ASN A 127 11.64 -25.77 -10.10
CA ASN A 127 12.41 -24.59 -10.48
C ASN A 127 11.53 -23.46 -11.05
N ILE A 128 10.53 -23.78 -11.88
CA ILE A 128 9.59 -22.80 -12.45
C ILE A 128 8.77 -22.16 -11.33
N ARG A 129 8.20 -22.96 -10.42
CA ARG A 129 7.40 -22.47 -9.28
C ARG A 129 8.21 -21.53 -8.39
N TRP A 130 9.43 -21.93 -7.98
CA TRP A 130 10.30 -21.10 -7.13
C TRP A 130 10.80 -19.83 -7.82
N ARG A 131 11.16 -19.91 -9.11
CA ARG A 131 11.51 -18.72 -9.90
C ARG A 131 10.34 -17.76 -9.98
N TYR A 132 9.14 -18.26 -10.27
CA TYR A 132 7.94 -17.43 -10.30
C TYR A 132 7.71 -16.74 -8.95
N PHE A 133 7.64 -17.51 -7.86
CA PHE A 133 7.46 -16.99 -6.50
C PHE A 133 8.47 -15.88 -6.14
N THR A 134 9.76 -16.15 -6.32
CA THR A 134 10.82 -15.17 -6.01
C THR A 134 10.75 -13.93 -6.90
N THR A 135 10.34 -14.06 -8.17
CA THR A 135 10.12 -12.91 -9.06
C THR A 135 8.90 -12.10 -8.65
N GLU A 136 7.82 -12.74 -8.19
CA GLU A 136 6.59 -12.06 -7.79
C GLU A 136 6.78 -11.33 -6.45
N ILE A 137 7.46 -11.92 -5.47
CA ILE A 137 7.78 -11.26 -4.19
C ILE A 137 8.64 -10.02 -4.37
N LYS A 138 9.54 -10.01 -5.35
CA LYS A 138 10.37 -8.82 -5.65
C LYS A 138 9.53 -7.62 -6.11
N LYS A 139 8.32 -7.86 -6.63
CA LYS A 139 7.39 -6.81 -7.10
C LYS A 139 6.44 -6.31 -6.00
N VAL A 140 6.40 -7.00 -4.86
CA VAL A 140 5.58 -6.62 -3.70
C VAL A 140 6.26 -5.47 -2.95
N LEU A 141 5.46 -4.45 -2.66
CA LEU A 141 5.76 -3.35 -1.76
C LEU A 141 5.39 -3.78 -0.34
N PRO A 142 6.33 -3.76 0.63
CA PRO A 142 6.04 -4.24 1.98
C PRO A 142 5.03 -3.34 2.70
N PRO A 143 4.04 -3.86 3.44
CA PRO A 143 3.25 -3.03 4.34
C PRO A 143 4.14 -2.53 5.48
N LEU A 144 3.94 -1.29 5.94
CA LEU A 144 4.61 -0.82 7.16
C LEU A 144 3.90 -1.31 8.42
N GLU A 145 2.57 -1.36 8.34
CA GLU A 145 1.69 -1.65 9.45
C GLU A 145 0.48 -2.47 9.01
N VAL A 146 -0.08 -3.17 9.99
CA VAL A 146 -1.32 -3.92 9.89
C VAL A 146 -2.35 -3.23 10.77
N VAL A 147 -3.53 -2.98 10.20
CA VAL A 147 -4.66 -2.35 10.88
C VAL A 147 -5.72 -3.41 11.12
N VAL A 148 -6.21 -3.53 12.36
CA VAL A 148 -7.39 -4.35 12.64
C VAL A 148 -8.64 -3.50 12.46
N GLU A 149 -9.55 -3.94 11.60
CA GLU A 149 -10.88 -3.35 11.45
C GLU A 149 -11.86 -4.14 12.33
N GLN A 150 -12.32 -3.52 13.40
CA GLN A 150 -13.40 -4.08 14.21
C GLN A 150 -14.73 -3.99 13.43
N SER A 151 -15.58 -5.00 13.61
CA SER A 151 -16.80 -5.23 12.81
C SER A 151 -17.59 -3.95 12.50
N PRO A 152 -18.07 -3.76 11.25
CA PRO A 152 -18.75 -2.56 10.78
C PRO A 152 -20.14 -2.33 11.39
N THR A 153 -20.55 -3.14 12.37
CA THR A 153 -21.86 -3.01 13.03
C THR A 153 -22.01 -1.66 13.76
N GLN A 154 -20.90 -0.96 14.03
CA GLN A 154 -20.90 0.40 14.54
C GLN A 154 -20.41 1.35 13.42
N GLN A 155 -21.16 2.44 13.19
CA GLN A 155 -20.88 3.45 12.15
C GLN A 155 -19.47 4.07 12.23
N ASN A 156 -18.75 3.87 13.34
CA ASN A 156 -17.37 4.26 13.53
C ASN A 156 -16.48 3.02 13.59
N SER A 157 -16.03 2.51 12.44
CA SER A 157 -15.04 1.43 12.40
C SER A 157 -13.75 1.91 13.07
N ARG A 158 -13.54 1.50 14.33
CA ARG A 158 -12.33 1.83 15.06
C ARG A 158 -11.17 1.03 14.46
N GLN A 159 -10.21 1.73 13.89
CA GLN A 159 -8.96 1.14 13.42
C GLN A 159 -8.01 1.03 14.61
N MET A 160 -7.51 -0.18 14.86
CA MET A 160 -6.50 -0.42 15.90
C MET A 160 -5.20 -0.89 15.28
N THR A 161 -4.10 -0.24 15.67
CA THR A 161 -2.73 -0.58 15.27
C THR A 161 -1.92 -1.20 16.41
N ASP A 162 -2.53 -1.43 17.57
CA ASP A 162 -1.82 -1.99 18.72
C ASP A 162 -1.44 -3.46 18.49
N LYS A 163 -0.21 -3.83 18.90
CA LYS A 163 0.28 -5.22 18.79
C LYS A 163 -0.62 -6.20 19.53
N HIS A 164 -1.17 -5.81 20.68
CA HIS A 164 -2.07 -6.66 21.45
C HIS A 164 -3.39 -6.92 20.72
N SER A 165 -3.96 -5.90 20.09
CA SER A 165 -5.19 -6.04 19.30
C SER A 165 -4.98 -6.91 18.06
N LEU A 166 -3.79 -6.83 17.43
CA LEU A 166 -3.41 -7.73 16.34
C LEU A 166 -3.34 -9.18 16.81
N ILE A 167 -2.66 -9.46 17.93
CA ILE A 167 -2.57 -10.81 18.50
C ILE A 167 -3.97 -11.35 18.84
N GLN A 168 -4.82 -10.52 19.45
CA GLN A 168 -6.21 -10.88 19.76
C GLN A 168 -7.04 -11.19 18.50
N ALA A 169 -6.79 -10.46 17.41
CA ALA A 169 -7.42 -10.69 16.12
C ALA A 169 -6.82 -11.88 15.34
N GLY A 170 -5.80 -12.56 15.88
CA GLY A 170 -5.05 -13.60 15.17
C GLY A 170 -4.20 -13.08 14.01
N ALA A 171 -3.96 -11.76 13.97
CA ALA A 171 -3.13 -11.11 12.98
C ALA A 171 -1.68 -11.02 13.46
N ARG A 172 -0.74 -11.25 12.54
CA ARG A 172 0.68 -11.15 12.87
C ARG A 172 1.13 -9.68 12.80
N PRO A 173 1.86 -9.17 13.81
CA PRO A 173 2.49 -7.86 13.70
C PRO A 173 3.57 -7.95 12.60
N ILE A 174 3.53 -7.02 11.65
CA ILE A 174 4.45 -6.97 10.51
C ILE A 174 5.14 -5.61 10.49
N GLY A 175 6.40 -5.60 10.04
CA GLY A 175 7.14 -4.40 9.73
C GLY A 175 7.46 -3.53 10.94
N LEU A 176 7.02 -2.27 10.92
CA LEU A 176 7.35 -1.25 11.91
C LEU A 176 6.18 -1.00 12.88
N GLN A 177 5.37 -2.03 13.14
CA GLN A 177 4.18 -1.91 13.99
C GLN A 177 4.48 -1.29 15.35
N GLY A 178 3.73 -0.23 15.70
CA GLY A 178 3.83 0.47 16.98
C GLY A 178 5.06 1.38 17.12
N SER A 179 5.72 1.71 16.01
CA SER A 179 6.86 2.65 16.00
C SER A 179 6.45 4.12 15.84
N GLY A 180 5.20 4.41 15.46
CA GLY A 180 4.76 5.76 15.13
C GLY A 180 5.17 6.23 13.72
N VAL A 181 5.90 5.41 12.96
CA VAL A 181 6.53 5.82 11.70
C VAL A 181 5.51 6.12 10.60
N MET A 182 4.38 5.41 10.57
CA MET A 182 3.30 5.71 9.63
C MET A 182 2.57 6.99 10.03
N GLU A 183 2.28 7.15 11.32
CA GLU A 183 1.62 8.34 11.87
C GLU A 183 2.44 9.60 11.61
N ASP A 184 3.76 9.53 11.80
CA ASP A 184 4.70 10.60 11.45
C ASP A 184 4.65 10.92 9.95
N ALA A 185 4.69 9.89 9.10
CA ALA A 185 4.61 10.08 7.66
C ALA A 185 3.29 10.72 7.22
N LEU A 186 2.17 10.33 7.84
CA LEU A 186 0.84 10.91 7.64
C LEU A 186 0.78 12.36 8.13
N ALA A 187 1.36 12.66 9.29
CA ALA A 187 1.43 14.01 9.84
C ALA A 187 2.24 14.96 8.94
N ILE A 188 3.38 14.50 8.42
CA ILE A 188 4.22 15.26 7.49
C ILE A 188 3.53 15.43 6.13
N ALA A 189 2.83 14.40 5.64
CA ALA A 189 2.05 14.47 4.40
C ALA A 189 0.84 15.41 4.50
N GLY A 190 0.33 15.62 5.71
CA GLY A 190 -0.87 16.41 5.97
C GLY A 190 -2.13 15.85 5.31
N PRO A 191 -3.29 16.51 5.49
CA PRO A 191 -4.56 16.02 4.99
C PRO A 191 -4.59 15.96 3.46
N ALA A 192 -5.25 14.94 2.89
CA ALA A 192 -5.36 14.73 1.44
C ALA A 192 -5.81 16.01 0.72
N TYR A 193 -6.90 16.61 1.24
CA TYR A 193 -7.40 17.92 0.85
C TYR A 193 -6.85 19.00 1.77
N SER A 194 -6.38 20.09 1.17
CA SER A 194 -6.05 21.33 1.87
C SER A 194 -6.84 22.40 1.14
N PRO A 195 -7.73 23.15 1.82
CA PRO A 195 -8.45 24.22 1.18
C PRO A 195 -7.45 25.20 0.55
N PRO A 196 -7.79 25.81 -0.60
CA PRO A 196 -6.98 26.86 -1.15
C PRO A 196 -6.78 27.96 -0.10
N PRO A 197 -5.65 28.69 -0.12
CA PRO A 197 -5.47 29.80 0.80
C PRO A 197 -6.61 30.80 0.60
N LYS A 198 -7.32 31.14 1.69
CA LYS A 198 -8.41 32.13 1.68
C LYS A 198 -7.98 33.36 0.90
N THR A 199 -8.82 33.84 -0.01
CA THR A 199 -8.53 35.03 -0.83
C THR A 199 -8.41 36.28 0.04
N ARG A 200 -7.79 37.36 -0.46
CA ARG A 200 -7.64 38.62 0.31
C ARG A 200 -9.00 39.17 0.79
N ARG A 201 -10.07 38.97 0.00
CA ARG A 201 -11.43 39.39 0.33
C ARG A 201 -12.03 38.55 1.45
N GLU A 202 -11.93 37.23 1.36
CA GLU A 202 -12.38 36.29 2.40
C GLU A 202 -11.65 36.51 3.73
N ARG A 203 -10.34 36.76 3.69
CA ARG A 203 -9.57 37.08 4.91
C ARG A 203 -10.10 38.33 5.60
N ARG A 204 -10.46 39.37 4.83
CA ARG A 204 -11.03 40.60 5.40
C ARG A 204 -12.40 40.37 6.04
N SER A 205 -13.24 39.52 5.46
CA SER A 205 -14.55 39.20 6.05
C SER A 205 -14.47 38.24 7.24
N SER A 206 -13.48 37.34 7.29
CA SER A 206 -13.31 36.36 8.38
C SER A 206 -12.55 36.89 9.60
N ASN A 207 -11.88 38.04 9.49
CA ASN A 207 -11.09 38.66 10.58
C ASN A 207 -11.89 39.11 11.81
N LEU A 208 -13.23 39.00 11.83
CA LEU A 208 -14.04 39.48 12.95
C LEU A 208 -14.20 38.49 14.12
N ASN A 209 -13.86 37.20 13.98
CA ASN A 209 -13.93 36.30 15.16
C ASN A 209 -13.18 34.95 15.09
N GLU A 210 -12.58 34.56 13.96
CA GLU A 210 -11.87 33.28 13.87
C GLU A 210 -10.37 33.46 14.16
N GLN A 211 -9.95 33.20 15.40
CA GLN A 211 -8.55 32.84 15.61
C GLN A 211 -8.29 31.53 14.85
N PRO A 212 -7.28 31.47 13.97
CA PRO A 212 -6.94 30.24 13.28
C PRO A 212 -6.63 29.17 14.32
N ALA A 213 -7.37 28.06 14.29
CA ALA A 213 -7.07 26.90 15.12
C ALA A 213 -5.56 26.62 15.04
N PRO A 214 -4.87 26.38 16.17
CA PRO A 214 -3.44 26.17 16.19
C PRO A 214 -3.10 25.05 15.22
N THR A 215 -2.49 25.40 14.08
CA THR A 215 -2.03 24.38 13.14
C THR A 215 -1.02 23.52 13.89
N PRO A 216 -1.20 22.19 13.95
CA PRO A 216 -0.25 21.32 14.64
C PRO A 216 1.14 21.65 14.10
N SER A 217 2.04 22.02 15.00
CA SER A 217 3.42 22.33 14.65
C SER A 217 3.98 21.12 13.91
N SER A 218 4.40 21.33 12.66
CA SER A 218 5.02 20.24 11.91
C SER A 218 6.26 19.79 12.70
N PRO A 219 6.40 18.49 13.01
CA PRO A 219 7.47 18.01 13.88
C PRO A 219 8.86 18.19 13.26
N LEU A 220 8.94 18.45 11.95
CA LEU A 220 10.20 18.57 11.23
C LEU A 220 10.60 20.03 11.00
N GLN A 221 11.69 20.43 11.65
CA GLN A 221 12.42 21.65 11.32
C GLN A 221 13.34 21.36 10.11
N THR A 222 12.87 21.67 8.90
CA THR A 222 13.67 21.52 7.67
C THR A 222 13.82 22.86 6.97
N HIS A 223 15.00 23.13 6.41
CA HIS A 223 15.21 24.29 5.53
C HIS A 223 14.51 24.13 4.16
N LEU A 224 14.09 22.91 3.82
CA LEU A 224 13.35 22.63 2.60
C LEU A 224 11.93 23.25 2.64
N PRO A 225 11.39 23.69 1.49
CA PRO A 225 10.02 24.19 1.43
C PRO A 225 9.01 23.14 1.91
N LYS A 226 8.12 23.50 2.84
CA LYS A 226 7.09 22.59 3.41
C LYS A 226 6.29 21.85 2.33
N ARG A 227 5.92 22.55 1.24
CA ARG A 227 5.22 21.96 0.09
C ARG A 227 6.01 20.84 -0.59
N PHE A 228 7.33 20.98 -0.69
CA PHE A 228 8.21 19.98 -1.29
C PHE A 228 8.18 18.71 -0.44
N VAL A 229 8.48 18.84 0.86
CA VAL A 229 8.49 17.70 1.80
C VAL A 229 7.15 17.00 1.81
N ARG A 230 6.06 17.75 2.02
CA ARG A 230 4.69 17.23 2.02
C ARG A 230 4.38 16.40 0.78
N ARG A 231 4.72 16.92 -0.41
CA ARG A 231 4.50 16.21 -1.68
C ARG A 231 5.31 14.91 -1.76
N ARG A 232 6.57 14.89 -1.31
CA ARG A 232 7.40 13.67 -1.31
C ARG A 232 6.82 12.60 -0.40
N PHE A 233 6.35 12.97 0.79
CA PHE A 233 5.71 12.05 1.73
C PHE A 233 4.37 11.51 1.20
N ARG A 234 3.55 12.33 0.53
CA ARG A 234 2.34 11.82 -0.15
C ARG A 234 2.65 10.82 -1.26
N GLU A 235 3.69 11.07 -2.05
CA GLU A 235 4.16 10.13 -3.08
C GLU A 235 4.73 8.85 -2.45
N LEU A 236 5.41 8.93 -1.29
CA LEU A 236 5.80 7.77 -0.50
C LEU A 236 4.57 6.96 -0.04
N LEU A 237 3.59 7.61 0.58
CA LEU A 237 2.38 6.96 1.10
C LEU A 237 1.59 6.25 -0.01
N SER A 238 1.66 6.70 -1.26
CA SER A 238 1.06 5.99 -2.40
C SER A 238 1.70 4.63 -2.72
N ARG A 239 2.92 4.40 -2.22
CA ARG A 239 3.72 3.17 -2.38
C ARG A 239 3.84 2.38 -1.07
N VAL A 240 3.10 2.81 -0.05
CA VAL A 240 3.02 2.12 1.24
C VAL A 240 1.61 1.55 1.37
N PRO A 241 1.42 0.25 1.05
CA PRO A 241 0.14 -0.39 1.28
C PRO A 241 -0.16 -0.49 2.77
N VAL A 242 -1.41 -0.25 3.14
CA VAL A 242 -1.95 -0.52 4.47
C VAL A 242 -2.65 -1.87 4.41
N LEU A 243 -2.19 -2.81 5.23
CA LEU A 243 -2.79 -4.14 5.30
C LEU A 243 -3.88 -4.14 6.38
N THR A 244 -5.14 -4.29 6.00
CA THR A 244 -6.26 -4.33 6.94
C THR A 244 -6.65 -5.78 7.20
N CYS A 245 -6.69 -6.19 8.47
CA CYS A 245 -7.19 -7.49 8.90
C CYS A 245 -8.61 -7.34 9.46
N ARG A 246 -9.53 -8.13 8.92
CA ARG A 246 -10.88 -8.32 9.46
C ARG A 246 -10.91 -9.65 10.20
N PRO A 247 -11.09 -9.67 11.54
CA PRO A 247 -11.13 -10.91 12.29
C PRO A 247 -12.29 -11.78 11.79
N SER A 248 -12.06 -13.10 11.73
CA SER A 248 -13.11 -14.05 11.38
C SER A 248 -14.07 -14.21 12.56
N SER A 249 -15.37 -14.07 12.31
CA SER A 249 -16.40 -14.34 13.33
C SER A 249 -16.52 -15.84 13.68
N LYS A 250 -15.98 -16.73 12.84
CA LYS A 250 -16.08 -18.17 13.05
C LYS A 250 -15.06 -18.63 14.10
N PRO A 251 -15.50 -19.25 15.22
CA PRO A 251 -14.58 -19.84 16.19
C PRO A 251 -13.77 -20.95 15.51
N GLY A 252 -12.45 -20.96 15.73
CA GLY A 252 -11.52 -21.97 15.19
C GLY A 252 -10.74 -21.56 13.94
N THR A 253 -11.21 -20.58 13.16
CA THR A 253 -10.43 -20.05 12.03
C THR A 253 -9.41 -19.03 12.54
N ARG A 254 -8.14 -19.44 12.67
CA ARG A 254 -7.07 -18.58 13.18
C ARG A 254 -6.74 -17.38 12.28
N SER A 255 -7.10 -17.42 10.99
CA SER A 255 -6.80 -16.33 10.06
C SER A 255 -8.01 -15.47 9.78
N GLY A 256 -7.90 -14.18 10.09
CA GLY A 256 -8.78 -13.15 9.56
C GLY A 256 -8.69 -13.01 8.04
N ARG A 257 -9.62 -12.24 7.46
CA ARG A 257 -9.58 -11.85 6.04
C ARG A 257 -8.74 -10.60 5.90
N TYR A 258 -7.74 -10.65 5.03
CA TYR A 258 -6.90 -9.50 4.75
C TYR A 258 -7.38 -8.75 3.50
N SER A 259 -7.42 -7.43 3.59
CA SER A 259 -7.57 -6.51 2.47
C SER A 259 -6.42 -5.52 2.47
N VAL A 260 -6.13 -4.92 1.32
CA VAL A 260 -5.05 -3.94 1.19
C VAL A 260 -5.65 -2.66 0.65
N THR A 261 -5.40 -1.55 1.35
CA THR A 261 -5.84 -0.22 0.96
C THR A 261 -4.66 0.73 0.85
N ALA A 262 -4.85 1.84 0.16
CA ALA A 262 -3.92 2.96 0.20
C ALA A 262 -4.35 3.94 1.32
N PRO A 263 -3.40 4.59 2.01
CA PRO A 263 -3.75 5.62 2.97
C PRO A 263 -4.42 6.81 2.27
N LEU A 264 -5.40 7.44 2.91
CA LEU A 264 -6.19 8.55 2.36
C LEU A 264 -5.32 9.70 1.84
N ASN A 265 -4.22 10.00 2.56
CA ASN A 265 -3.30 11.09 2.25
C ASN A 265 -2.28 10.76 1.14
N ALA A 266 -2.27 9.55 0.57
CA ALA A 266 -1.39 9.19 -0.55
C ALA A 266 -1.58 10.14 -1.75
N VAL A 267 -0.69 10.18 -2.73
CA VAL A 267 -0.95 10.79 -4.05
C VAL A 267 -0.54 9.81 -5.14
N SER A 268 -1.53 9.30 -5.88
CA SER A 268 -1.33 8.48 -7.07
C SER A 268 -2.37 8.84 -8.13
N ASN A 269 -2.01 8.69 -9.40
CA ASN A 269 -2.94 8.90 -10.51
C ASN A 269 -4.14 7.95 -10.42
N ALA A 270 -3.95 6.73 -9.92
CA ALA A 270 -5.03 5.76 -9.73
C ALA A 270 -6.04 6.21 -8.66
N LEU A 271 -5.57 6.98 -7.67
CA LEU A 271 -6.40 7.42 -6.54
C LEU A 271 -7.11 8.74 -6.82
N ARG A 272 -6.78 9.45 -7.91
CA ARG A 272 -7.24 10.84 -8.16
C ARG A 272 -8.77 10.97 -8.13
N TYR A 273 -9.49 9.94 -8.53
CA TYR A 273 -10.95 9.93 -8.64
C TYR A 273 -11.64 9.11 -7.55
N GLU A 274 -10.92 8.71 -6.50
CA GLU A 274 -11.55 7.99 -5.39
C GLU A 274 -12.47 8.93 -4.59
N PRO A 275 -13.70 8.50 -4.22
CA PRO A 275 -14.67 9.32 -3.51
C PRO A 275 -14.13 9.93 -2.21
N CYS A 276 -13.28 9.19 -1.50
CA CYS A 276 -12.66 9.62 -0.24
C CYS A 276 -11.63 10.76 -0.39
N ARG A 277 -11.34 11.22 -1.61
CA ARG A 277 -10.50 12.39 -1.87
C ARG A 277 -11.27 13.63 -2.28
N LEU A 278 -12.53 13.47 -2.64
CA LEU A 278 -13.37 14.61 -2.90
C LEU A 278 -13.51 15.35 -1.55
N PRO A 279 -13.41 16.69 -1.56
CA PRO A 279 -13.72 17.44 -0.36
C PRO A 279 -15.12 17.03 0.12
N MET A 280 -15.29 16.99 1.44
CA MET A 280 -16.63 16.88 1.98
C MET A 280 -17.43 18.07 1.45
N VAL A 281 -18.66 17.83 1.01
CA VAL A 281 -19.50 18.88 0.43
C VAL A 281 -19.81 19.88 1.54
N ASP A 282 -19.30 21.10 1.42
CA ASP A 282 -19.55 22.16 2.39
C ASP A 282 -20.93 22.80 2.13
N ASP A 283 -21.46 23.59 3.08
CA ASP A 283 -22.74 24.30 2.92
C ASP A 283 -22.77 25.19 1.68
N VAL A 284 -21.61 25.74 1.30
CA VAL A 284 -21.44 26.54 0.09
C VAL A 284 -21.61 25.68 -1.16
N ASP A 285 -21.04 24.48 -1.17
CA ASP A 285 -21.16 23.54 -2.28
C ASP A 285 -22.61 23.07 -2.42
N LEU A 286 -23.29 22.78 -1.30
CA LEU A 286 -24.73 22.48 -1.28
C LEU A 286 -25.56 23.62 -1.87
N ALA A 287 -25.29 24.88 -1.49
CA ALA A 287 -25.98 26.04 -2.04
C ALA A 287 -25.76 26.19 -3.56
N TRP A 288 -24.54 25.92 -4.05
CA TRP A 288 -24.25 25.91 -5.49
C TRP A 288 -24.99 24.79 -6.23
N ILE A 289 -25.05 23.60 -5.65
CA ILE A 289 -25.81 22.46 -6.20
C ILE A 289 -27.30 22.83 -6.29
N ASP A 290 -27.87 23.42 -5.25
CA ASP A 290 -29.27 23.85 -5.22
C ASP A 290 -29.56 24.95 -6.25
N MET A 291 -28.67 25.94 -6.38
CA MET A 291 -28.80 26.99 -7.40
C MET A 291 -28.73 26.43 -8.82
N ALA A 292 -27.82 25.48 -9.07
CA ALA A 292 -27.70 24.83 -10.37
C ALA A 292 -28.94 24.00 -10.72
N GLN A 293 -29.51 23.27 -9.74
CA GLN A 293 -30.73 22.49 -9.94
C GLN A 293 -31.92 23.40 -10.30
N LYS A 294 -32.07 24.55 -9.64
CA LYS A 294 -33.10 25.55 -9.92
C LYS A 294 -32.99 26.18 -11.32
N GLN A 295 -31.82 26.11 -11.96
CA GLN A 295 -31.57 26.68 -13.30
C GLN A 295 -31.82 25.70 -14.46
N THR A 296 -32.22 24.46 -14.19
CA THR A 296 -32.61 23.49 -15.23
C THR A 296 -34.14 23.52 -15.47
N PRO A 297 -34.68 23.14 -16.65
CA PRO A 297 -34.67 23.80 -17.96
C PRO A 297 -36.06 24.41 -18.33
N SER A 298 -36.62 25.36 -17.56
CA SER A 298 -37.69 26.21 -18.12
C SER A 298 -37.17 27.13 -19.23
N ASP A 299 -35.91 27.56 -19.11
CA ASP A 299 -35.33 28.60 -19.98
C ASP A 299 -34.71 28.04 -21.28
N ALA A 300 -34.47 26.72 -21.35
CA ALA A 300 -33.93 26.08 -22.55
C ALA A 300 -34.96 25.98 -23.70
N LYS A 301 -36.26 26.02 -23.41
CA LYS A 301 -37.32 26.04 -24.44
C LYS A 301 -37.53 27.42 -25.07
N GLN A 302 -37.19 28.51 -24.38
CA GLN A 302 -37.39 29.88 -24.90
C GLN A 302 -36.27 30.38 -25.83
N LYS A 303 -35.09 29.77 -25.82
CA LYS A 303 -33.97 30.15 -26.70
C LYS A 303 -33.88 29.39 -28.03
N ARG A 304 -34.76 28.41 -28.29
CA ARG A 304 -34.83 27.67 -29.57
C ARG A 304 -35.95 28.14 -30.51
N SER A 305 -36.72 29.15 -30.13
CA SER A 305 -37.82 29.70 -30.95
C SER A 305 -37.53 31.08 -31.55
N LYS A 306 -36.26 31.44 -31.70
CA LYS A 306 -35.82 32.63 -32.47
C LYS A 306 -34.78 32.21 -33.49
#